data_AF-A0A2D8B0S8-F1
#
_entry.id   AF-A0A2D8B0S8-F1
#
_cell.length_a   1.000
_cell.length_b   1.000
_cell.length_c   1.000
_cell.angle_alpha   90.00
_cell.angle_beta   90.00
_cell.angle_gamma   90.00
#
_symmetry.space_group_name_H-M   'P 1'
#
loop_
_entity.id
_entity.type
_entity.pdbx_description
1 polymer ?
#
loop_
_entity_poly.entity_id
_entity_poly.type
_entity_poly.pdbx_seq_one_letter_code
_entity_poly.pdbx_strand_id
1 'polypeptide(L)'
;MMNDEPIDIALGLPGPLPAGERVLWHGKPERAALLRYLFRWPLLVAYFALFALLPILATAQSGASVAQVLFSPVLLLPFALPVAGLVMASAWALARTSVYVITDRRVILQVGVAFTRTVNIPLELIADVSARERPHGMDIALTLRSADKIAWLALWPHVRGAQFSHPVPMLRGLPVDSPAGSILVDAIMRTAPGVRHIPARVEKAQDGIDVATERAPQHV
;
A
#
# COMPACT_ATOMS: atom_id res chain seq x y z
N MET A 1 2.89 40.47 -5.64
CA MET A 1 3.01 39.91 -4.28
C MET A 1 2.78 38.41 -4.42
N MET A 2 3.89 37.67 -4.59
CA MET A 2 3.92 36.21 -4.79
C MET A 2 3.94 35.61 -3.38
N ASN A 3 2.98 34.74 -3.06
CA ASN A 3 2.87 34.14 -1.73
C ASN A 3 4.05 33.21 -1.46
N ASP A 4 5.01 33.66 -0.64
CA ASP A 4 6.02 32.82 0.00
C ASP A 4 5.39 32.04 1.17
N GLU A 5 4.42 31.16 0.88
CA GLU A 5 4.10 30.13 1.89
C GLU A 5 5.30 29.18 1.99
N PRO A 6 5.80 28.89 3.20
CA PRO A 6 6.86 27.91 3.38
C PRO A 6 6.40 26.59 2.76
N ILE A 7 7.19 26.05 1.84
CA ILE A 7 6.98 24.75 1.16
C ILE A 7 6.50 23.68 2.17
N ASP A 8 7.03 23.72 3.39
CA ASP A 8 6.71 22.87 4.54
C ASP A 8 5.21 22.79 4.88
N ILE A 9 4.47 23.90 4.81
CA ILE A 9 3.03 23.97 5.11
C ILE A 9 2.22 23.39 3.94
N ALA A 10 2.63 23.68 2.71
CA ALA A 10 2.00 23.16 1.49
C ALA A 10 2.17 21.63 1.34
N LEU A 11 3.25 21.06 1.88
CA LEU A 11 3.46 19.60 1.93
C LEU A 11 2.64 18.89 3.02
N GLY A 12 2.01 19.62 3.95
CA GLY A 12 1.28 19.06 5.06
C GLY A 12 2.19 18.56 6.20
N LEU A 13 3.44 19.02 6.31
CA LEU A 13 4.32 18.69 7.44
C LEU A 13 3.75 19.28 8.76
N PRO A 14 3.81 18.56 9.89
CA PRO A 14 3.29 19.04 11.18
C PRO A 14 4.09 20.23 11.76
N GLY A 15 5.21 20.59 11.14
CA GLY A 15 6.03 21.74 11.49
C GLY A 15 7.08 22.04 10.42
N PRO A 16 7.72 23.21 10.49
CA PRO A 16 8.76 23.61 9.56
C PRO A 16 9.96 22.66 9.62
N LEU A 17 10.65 22.50 8.49
CA LEU A 17 11.88 21.73 8.44
C LEU A 17 12.97 22.42 9.28
N PRO A 18 13.80 21.66 10.02
CA PRO A 18 14.97 22.22 10.68
C PRO A 18 15.87 22.96 9.70
N ALA A 19 16.52 24.02 10.16
CA ALA A 19 17.40 24.84 9.33
C ALA A 19 18.47 23.98 8.62
N GLY A 20 18.49 24.04 7.29
CA GLY A 20 19.46 23.33 6.44
C GLY A 20 19.04 21.93 5.98
N GLU A 21 17.82 21.47 6.29
CA GLU A 21 17.23 20.25 5.70
C GLU A 21 16.50 20.61 4.39
N ARG A 22 16.63 19.77 3.35
CA ARG A 22 16.02 20.01 2.04
C ARG A 22 15.10 18.88 1.65
N VAL A 23 13.91 19.21 1.17
CA VAL A 23 13.01 18.23 0.53
C VAL A 23 13.58 17.85 -0.82
N LEU A 24 13.79 16.55 -1.01
CA LEU A 24 14.24 15.98 -2.28
C LEU A 24 13.06 15.52 -3.14
N TRP A 25 12.02 14.98 -2.50
CA TRP A 25 10.82 14.53 -3.18
C TRP A 25 9.61 14.53 -2.24
N HIS A 26 8.42 14.70 -2.81
CA HIS A 26 7.16 14.56 -2.10
C HIS A 26 6.09 13.97 -3.00
N GLY A 27 5.18 13.19 -2.41
CA GLY A 27 4.07 12.60 -3.14
C GLY A 27 3.03 11.98 -2.24
N LYS A 28 1.96 11.49 -2.86
CA LYS A 28 0.82 10.89 -2.20
C LYS A 28 0.48 9.56 -2.89
N PRO A 29 -0.13 8.61 -2.17
CA PRO A 29 -0.54 7.36 -2.79
C PRO A 29 -1.74 7.56 -3.73
N GLU A 30 -1.73 6.83 -4.83
CA GLU A 30 -2.83 6.76 -5.77
C GLU A 30 -3.95 5.86 -5.27
N ARG A 31 -5.18 6.36 -5.33
CA ARG A 31 -6.39 5.61 -4.92
C ARG A 31 -6.55 4.30 -5.68
N ALA A 32 -6.30 4.32 -6.99
CA ALA A 32 -6.44 3.13 -7.84
C ALA A 32 -5.44 2.04 -7.43
N ALA A 33 -4.18 2.41 -7.18
CA ALA A 33 -3.17 1.50 -6.68
C ALA A 33 -3.54 0.93 -5.30
N LEU A 34 -4.07 1.77 -4.39
CA LEU A 34 -4.54 1.32 -3.08
C LEU A 34 -5.72 0.34 -3.20
N LEU A 35 -6.74 0.65 -3.99
CA LEU A 35 -7.87 -0.26 -4.20
C LEU A 35 -7.41 -1.61 -4.75
N ARG A 36 -6.54 -1.59 -5.75
CA ARG A 36 -6.09 -2.80 -6.45
C ARG A 36 -5.17 -3.66 -5.59
N TYR A 37 -4.22 -3.06 -4.87
CA TYR A 37 -3.15 -3.79 -4.19
C TYR A 37 -3.29 -3.88 -2.68
N LEU A 38 -3.86 -2.86 -2.02
CA LEU A 38 -4.13 -2.90 -0.59
C LEU A 38 -5.46 -3.60 -0.31
N PHE A 39 -6.55 -3.12 -0.91
CA PHE A 39 -7.90 -3.66 -0.65
C PHE A 39 -8.25 -4.86 -1.53
N ARG A 40 -7.39 -5.22 -2.49
CA ARG A 40 -7.61 -6.33 -3.43
C ARG A 40 -8.98 -6.24 -4.12
N TRP A 41 -9.36 -5.03 -4.54
CA TRP A 41 -10.64 -4.72 -5.17
C TRP A 41 -11.04 -5.71 -6.28
N PRO A 42 -10.16 -6.12 -7.22
CA PRO A 42 -10.52 -7.10 -8.24
C PRO A 42 -10.95 -8.47 -7.65
N LEU A 43 -10.30 -8.91 -6.56
CA LEU A 43 -10.64 -10.15 -5.89
C LEU A 43 -11.99 -10.03 -5.17
N LEU A 44 -12.27 -8.88 -4.55
CA LEU A 44 -13.55 -8.60 -3.92
C LEU A 44 -14.70 -8.59 -4.95
N VAL A 45 -14.49 -7.96 -6.10
CA VAL A 45 -15.47 -7.94 -7.20
C VAL A 45 -15.68 -9.35 -7.75
N ALA A 46 -14.60 -10.12 -7.96
CA ALA A 46 -14.70 -11.51 -8.41
C ALA A 46 -15.47 -12.38 -7.42
N TYR A 47 -15.26 -12.19 -6.11
CA TYR A 47 -16.01 -12.88 -5.07
C TYR A 47 -17.51 -12.61 -5.18
N PHE A 48 -17.94 -11.35 -5.20
CA PHE A 48 -19.35 -11.01 -5.32
C PHE A 48 -19.96 -11.43 -6.67
N ALA A 49 -19.18 -11.40 -7.76
CA ALA A 49 -19.61 -11.90 -9.06
C ALA A 49 -19.85 -13.42 -9.04
N LEU A 50 -19.01 -14.18 -8.34
CA LEU A 50 -19.21 -15.62 -8.17
C LEU A 50 -20.47 -15.91 -7.35
N PHE A 51 -20.69 -15.16 -6.26
CA PHE A 51 -21.92 -15.29 -5.46
C PHE A 51 -23.19 -14.91 -6.23
N ALA A 52 -23.10 -13.98 -7.18
CA ALA A 52 -24.20 -13.61 -8.06
C ALA A 52 -24.65 -14.75 -8.99
N LEU A 53 -23.82 -15.77 -9.24
CA LEU A 53 -24.20 -16.92 -10.04
C LEU A 53 -25.22 -17.83 -9.34
N LEU A 54 -25.19 -17.89 -8.00
CA LEU A 54 -26.11 -18.74 -7.23
C LEU A 54 -27.60 -18.40 -7.48
N PRO A 55 -28.06 -17.15 -7.31
CA PRO A 55 -29.46 -16.80 -7.59
C PRO A 55 -29.79 -16.94 -9.08
N ILE A 56 -28.85 -16.69 -9.99
CA ILE A 56 -29.04 -16.88 -11.44
C ILE A 56 -29.34 -18.35 -11.75
N LEU A 57 -28.51 -19.27 -11.25
CA LEU A 57 -28.67 -20.72 -11.49
C LEU A 57 -29.92 -21.27 -10.81
N ALA A 58 -30.26 -20.80 -9.61
CA ALA A 58 -31.48 -21.21 -8.93
C ALA A 58 -32.74 -20.77 -9.69
N THR A 59 -32.77 -19.51 -10.14
CA THR A 59 -33.92 -18.92 -10.86
C THR A 59 -34.06 -19.47 -12.28
N ALA A 60 -32.94 -19.79 -12.94
CA ALA A 60 -32.97 -20.40 -14.27
C ALA A 60 -33.59 -21.82 -14.24
N GLN A 61 -33.32 -22.59 -13.18
CA GLN A 61 -33.85 -23.95 -13.02
C GLN A 61 -35.34 -23.98 -12.65
N SER A 62 -35.89 -22.89 -12.11
CA SER A 62 -37.31 -22.80 -11.74
C SER A 62 -38.25 -22.45 -12.90
N GLY A 63 -37.75 -22.42 -14.15
CA GLY A 63 -38.55 -22.07 -15.33
C GLY A 63 -38.95 -20.58 -15.37
N ALA A 64 -38.22 -19.72 -14.67
CA ALA A 64 -38.48 -18.29 -14.58
C ALA A 64 -38.23 -17.57 -15.92
N SER A 65 -38.80 -16.38 -16.08
CA SER A 65 -38.54 -15.56 -17.27
C SER A 65 -37.09 -15.03 -17.31
N VAL A 66 -36.59 -14.71 -18.50
CA VAL A 66 -35.24 -14.15 -18.68
C VAL A 66 -35.00 -12.90 -17.82
N ALA A 67 -36.03 -12.05 -17.69
CA ALA A 67 -35.97 -10.87 -16.84
C ALA A 67 -35.77 -11.25 -15.36
N GLN A 68 -36.52 -12.23 -14.86
CA GLN A 68 -36.39 -12.69 -13.46
C GLN A 68 -35.00 -13.26 -13.18
N VAL A 69 -34.44 -14.03 -14.12
CA VAL A 69 -33.07 -14.55 -14.01
C VAL A 69 -32.05 -13.41 -13.92
N LEU A 70 -32.18 -12.38 -14.77
CA LEU A 70 -31.25 -11.25 -14.80
C LEU A 70 -31.34 -10.35 -13.56
N PHE A 71 -32.55 -10.17 -13.00
CA PHE A 71 -32.76 -9.40 -11.77
C PHE A 71 -32.52 -10.20 -10.49
N SER A 72 -32.38 -11.52 -10.55
CA SER A 72 -32.16 -12.38 -9.39
C SER A 72 -30.95 -11.98 -8.50
N PRO A 73 -29.83 -11.46 -9.02
CA PRO A 73 -28.70 -11.02 -8.18
C PRO A 73 -28.95 -9.71 -7.44
N VAL A 74 -30.02 -8.97 -7.74
CA VAL A 74 -30.31 -7.67 -7.09
C VAL A 74 -30.43 -7.83 -5.57
N LEU A 75 -30.86 -9.00 -5.09
CA LEU A 75 -30.91 -9.33 -3.66
C LEU A 75 -29.52 -9.32 -2.98
N LEU A 76 -28.43 -9.38 -3.73
CA LEU A 76 -27.07 -9.26 -3.21
C LEU A 76 -26.63 -7.80 -3.04
N LEU A 77 -27.28 -6.84 -3.72
CA LEU A 77 -26.88 -5.42 -3.66
C LEU A 77 -26.88 -4.83 -2.25
N PRO A 78 -27.87 -5.12 -1.37
CA PRO A 78 -27.84 -4.62 0.00
C PRO A 78 -26.62 -5.07 0.81
N PHE A 79 -25.94 -6.15 0.41
CA PHE A 79 -24.74 -6.66 1.08
C PHE A 79 -23.46 -6.22 0.35
N ALA A 80 -23.47 -6.25 -0.98
CA ALA A 80 -22.31 -5.89 -1.79
C ALA A 80 -22.03 -4.37 -1.75
N LEU A 81 -23.08 -3.53 -1.83
CA LEU A 81 -22.92 -2.07 -1.89
C LEU A 81 -22.30 -1.47 -0.63
N PRO A 82 -22.71 -1.83 0.61
CA PRO A 82 -22.05 -1.30 1.80
C PRO A 82 -20.58 -1.69 1.91
N VAL A 83 -20.24 -2.94 1.59
CA VAL A 83 -18.84 -3.42 1.61
C VAL A 83 -18.02 -2.68 0.55
N ALA A 84 -18.55 -2.56 -0.66
CA ALA A 84 -17.94 -1.82 -1.75
C ALA A 84 -17.70 -0.35 -1.38
N GLY A 85 -18.74 0.30 -0.84
CA GLY A 85 -18.68 1.68 -0.39
C GLY A 85 -17.66 1.90 0.72
N LEU A 86 -17.59 0.99 1.70
CA LEU A 86 -16.62 1.06 2.78
C LEU A 86 -15.17 0.95 2.27
N VAL A 87 -14.91 0.02 1.34
CA VAL A 87 -13.59 -0.15 0.73
C VAL A 87 -13.20 1.09 -0.08
N MET A 88 -14.13 1.62 -0.88
CA MET A 88 -13.91 2.82 -1.68
C MET A 88 -13.64 4.04 -0.81
N ALA A 89 -14.44 4.24 0.23
CA ALA A 89 -14.28 5.31 1.20
C ALA A 89 -12.95 5.20 1.95
N SER A 90 -12.56 3.98 2.35
CA SER A 90 -11.29 3.72 3.03
C SER A 90 -10.08 4.04 2.15
N ALA A 91 -10.09 3.59 0.88
CA ALA A 91 -9.02 3.90 -0.06
C ALA A 91 -8.96 5.39 -0.41
N TRP A 92 -10.12 6.04 -0.55
CA TRP A 92 -10.22 7.47 -0.77
C TRP A 92 -9.66 8.27 0.41
N ALA A 93 -10.01 7.88 1.63
CA ALA A 93 -9.57 8.54 2.85
C ALA A 93 -8.06 8.40 2.97
N LEU A 94 -7.54 7.17 2.88
CA LEU A 94 -6.11 6.89 2.98
C LEU A 94 -5.29 7.67 1.93
N ALA A 95 -5.80 7.81 0.70
CA ALA A 95 -5.13 8.61 -0.33
C ALA A 95 -5.14 10.12 -0.07
N ARG A 96 -6.16 10.62 0.64
CA ARG A 96 -6.30 12.04 0.97
C ARG A 96 -5.42 12.46 2.14
N THR A 97 -5.24 11.57 3.10
CA THR A 97 -4.61 11.85 4.40
C THR A 97 -3.20 11.30 4.53
N SER A 98 -2.70 10.58 3.51
CA SER A 98 -1.33 10.08 3.50
C SER A 98 -0.43 10.92 2.59
N VAL A 99 0.73 11.30 3.12
CA VAL A 99 1.75 12.06 2.40
C VAL A 99 3.12 11.46 2.69
N TYR A 100 3.91 11.29 1.65
CA TYR A 100 5.28 10.82 1.75
C TYR A 100 6.23 11.95 1.35
N VAL A 101 7.25 12.17 2.17
CA VAL A 101 8.28 13.19 1.93
C VAL A 101 9.64 12.56 2.12
N ILE A 102 10.53 12.76 1.16
CA ILE A 102 11.93 12.33 1.23
C ILE A 102 12.77 13.59 1.37
N THR A 103 13.58 13.65 2.42
CA THR A 103 14.57 14.71 2.65
C THR A 103 15.99 14.17 2.51
N ASP A 104 16.98 15.05 2.61
CA ASP A 104 18.41 14.69 2.63
C ASP A 104 18.84 13.96 3.92
N ARG A 105 18.01 13.95 4.96
CA ARG A 105 18.32 13.34 6.26
C ARG A 105 17.38 12.20 6.67
N ARG A 106 16.12 12.22 6.22
CA ARG A 106 15.08 11.26 6.64
C ARG A 106 13.97 11.11 5.62
N VAL A 107 13.25 9.99 5.73
CA VAL A 107 11.95 9.81 5.10
C VAL A 107 10.87 10.10 6.13
N ILE A 108 9.92 10.95 5.77
CA ILE A 108 8.76 11.29 6.57
C ILE A 108 7.54 10.64 5.92
N LEU A 109 6.86 9.77 6.67
CA LEU A 109 5.59 9.18 6.28
C LEU A 109 4.51 9.76 7.16
N GLN A 110 3.57 10.47 6.57
CA GLN A 110 2.34 10.83 7.22
C GLN A 110 1.25 9.89 6.79
N VAL A 111 0.66 9.23 7.77
CA VAL A 111 -0.28 8.15 7.55
C VAL A 111 -1.37 8.28 8.60
N GLY A 112 -2.62 8.32 8.16
CA GLY A 112 -3.75 8.25 9.08
C GLY A 112 -5.05 8.26 8.31
N VAL A 113 -6.15 7.91 8.97
CA VAL A 113 -7.52 8.11 8.44
C VAL A 113 -8.28 9.05 9.38
N ALA A 114 -8.26 8.77 10.68
CA ALA A 114 -8.82 9.64 11.72
C ALA A 114 -7.74 10.42 12.52
N PHE A 115 -6.56 9.83 12.75
CA PHE A 115 -5.42 10.46 13.40
C PHE A 115 -4.19 10.35 12.49
N THR A 116 -3.77 11.47 11.90
CA THR A 116 -2.55 11.52 11.10
C THR A 116 -1.34 11.31 12.01
N ARG A 117 -0.63 10.21 11.82
CA ARG A 117 0.63 9.91 12.50
C ARG A 117 1.78 10.23 11.57
N THR A 118 2.78 10.91 12.09
CA THR A 118 4.03 11.22 11.39
C THR A 118 5.10 10.26 11.85
N VAL A 119 5.58 9.41 10.95
CA VAL A 119 6.69 8.49 11.18
C VAL A 119 7.92 9.08 10.49
N ASN A 120 8.94 9.42 11.28
CA ASN A 120 10.19 9.94 10.78
C ASN A 120 11.24 8.85 10.82
N ILE A 121 11.82 8.51 9.67
CA ILE A 121 12.82 7.45 9.52
C ILE A 121 14.13 8.10 9.03
N PRO A 122 15.13 8.27 9.90
CA PRO A 122 16.48 8.68 9.51
C PRO A 122 17.06 7.76 8.42
N LEU A 123 17.71 8.33 7.40
CA LEU A 123 18.30 7.55 6.30
C LEU A 123 19.37 6.57 6.79
N GLU A 124 20.09 6.91 7.86
CA GLU A 124 21.13 6.05 8.47
C GLU A 124 20.57 4.73 9.04
N LEU A 125 19.28 4.71 9.40
CA LEU A 125 18.61 3.52 9.91
C LEU A 125 18.11 2.59 8.79
N ILE A 126 18.12 3.05 7.54
CA ILE A 126 17.68 2.26 6.39
C ILE A 126 18.82 1.30 5.99
N ALA A 127 18.56 0.00 6.10
CA ALA A 127 19.50 -1.06 5.75
C ALA A 127 19.36 -1.50 4.29
N ASP A 128 18.14 -1.50 3.76
CA ASP A 128 17.84 -1.91 2.39
C ASP A 128 16.58 -1.19 1.87
N VAL A 129 16.55 -0.94 0.56
CA VAL A 129 15.43 -0.31 -0.14
C VAL A 129 15.02 -1.20 -1.30
N SER A 130 13.81 -1.75 -1.22
CA SER A 130 13.26 -2.58 -2.29
C SER A 130 12.09 -1.87 -2.95
N ALA A 131 12.20 -1.57 -4.25
CA ALA A 131 11.08 -1.11 -5.06
C ALA A 131 10.38 -2.31 -5.70
N ARG A 132 9.05 -2.34 -5.62
CA ARG A 132 8.21 -3.32 -6.30
C ARG A 132 7.28 -2.58 -7.25
N GLU A 133 7.63 -2.61 -8.52
CA GLU A 133 6.75 -2.15 -9.58
C GLU A 133 5.59 -3.12 -9.75
N ARG A 134 4.39 -2.55 -9.93
CA ARG A 134 3.16 -3.28 -10.24
C ARG A 134 2.45 -2.59 -11.41
N PRO A 135 1.58 -3.31 -12.14
CA PRO A 135 0.73 -2.66 -13.12
C PRO A 135 -0.10 -1.53 -12.48
N HIS A 136 0.07 -0.28 -12.91
CA HIS A 136 -0.65 0.87 -12.32
C HIS A 136 -0.31 1.18 -10.85
N GLY A 137 0.92 0.91 -10.40
CA GLY A 137 1.46 1.50 -9.17
C GLY A 137 2.82 0.96 -8.77
N MET A 138 3.52 1.65 -7.89
CA MET A 138 4.79 1.23 -7.33
C MET A 138 4.73 1.24 -5.80
N ASP A 139 5.33 0.23 -5.17
CA ASP A 139 5.51 0.18 -3.72
C ASP A 139 7.00 0.21 -3.40
N ILE A 140 7.45 1.11 -2.52
CA ILE A 140 8.84 1.13 -2.02
C ILE A 140 8.83 0.67 -0.57
N ALA A 141 9.56 -0.40 -0.26
CA ALA A 141 9.75 -0.89 1.10
C ALA A 141 11.09 -0.41 1.67
N LEU A 142 11.09 0.05 2.92
CA LEU A 142 12.28 0.48 3.66
C LEU A 142 12.58 -0.52 4.76
N THR A 143 13.61 -1.35 4.57
CA THR A 143 14.06 -2.29 5.59
C THR A 143 14.98 -1.56 6.56
N LEU A 144 14.69 -1.61 7.86
CA LEU A 144 15.45 -0.91 8.89
C LEU A 144 16.52 -1.82 9.52
N ARG A 145 17.67 -1.24 9.90
CA ARG A 145 18.82 -1.94 10.51
C ARG A 145 18.53 -2.48 11.91
N SER A 146 17.64 -1.82 12.65
CA SER A 146 17.16 -2.28 13.97
C SER A 146 15.64 -2.14 14.05
N ALA A 147 14.97 -3.21 14.49
CA ALA A 147 13.51 -3.30 14.56
C ALA A 147 12.91 -2.66 15.83
N ASP A 148 13.74 -2.10 16.71
CA ASP A 148 13.44 -2.02 18.14
C ASP A 148 12.39 -0.99 18.58
N LYS A 149 11.91 -0.08 17.71
CA LYS A 149 11.10 1.05 18.21
C LYS A 149 9.92 1.50 17.37
N ILE A 150 9.53 0.78 16.32
CA ILE A 150 8.32 1.18 15.57
C ILE A 150 7.19 0.22 15.88
N ALA A 151 6.31 0.67 16.78
CA ALA A 151 5.14 -0.07 17.20
C ALA A 151 4.30 -0.43 15.97
N TRP A 152 4.09 -1.73 15.78
CA TRP A 152 3.29 -2.34 14.71
C TRP A 152 1.91 -1.68 14.54
N LEU A 153 1.29 -1.24 15.64
CA LEU A 153 0.02 -0.49 15.64
C LEU A 153 0.12 0.91 15.02
N ALA A 154 1.29 1.55 15.04
CA ALA A 154 1.49 2.91 14.51
C ALA A 154 1.75 2.94 12.99
N LEU A 155 2.19 1.82 12.40
CA LEU A 155 2.49 1.69 10.98
C LEU A 155 1.35 1.10 10.14
N TRP A 156 0.28 0.62 10.79
CA TRP A 156 -0.92 0.15 10.10
C TRP A 156 -1.57 1.34 9.37
N PRO A 157 -1.87 1.28 8.05
CA PRO A 157 -1.93 0.13 7.14
C PRO A 157 -0.72 -0.06 6.18
N HIS A 158 0.38 0.69 6.29
CA HIS A 158 1.53 0.63 5.37
C HIS A 158 2.61 -0.40 5.73
N VAL A 159 2.26 -1.40 6.54
CA VAL A 159 3.15 -2.54 6.82
C VAL A 159 3.06 -3.56 5.67
N ARG A 160 4.20 -4.12 5.27
CA ARG A 160 4.27 -5.31 4.38
C ARG A 160 3.57 -6.49 5.10
N GLY A 161 2.70 -7.21 4.40
CA GLY A 161 1.72 -8.14 4.98
C GLY A 161 2.21 -9.11 6.07
N ALA A 162 1.29 -9.45 6.97
CA ALA A 162 1.25 -10.57 7.93
C ALA A 162 2.49 -10.95 8.77
N GLN A 163 3.59 -10.20 8.72
CA GLN A 163 4.75 -10.44 9.59
C GLN A 163 4.66 -9.54 10.82
N PHE A 164 4.10 -10.08 11.89
CA PHE A 164 3.91 -9.41 13.19
C PHE A 164 5.23 -8.97 13.86
N SER A 165 6.36 -9.55 13.48
CA SER A 165 7.66 -9.37 14.14
C SER A 165 8.56 -8.26 13.56
N HIS A 166 8.36 -7.85 12.30
CA HIS A 166 9.22 -6.85 11.64
C HIS A 166 8.40 -5.91 10.76
N PRO A 167 7.84 -4.82 11.32
CA PRO A 167 7.03 -3.91 10.54
C PRO A 167 7.93 -3.10 9.59
N VAL A 168 7.90 -3.45 8.30
CA VAL A 168 8.65 -2.76 7.24
C VAL A 168 7.80 -1.58 6.74
N PRO A 169 8.20 -0.31 6.98
CA PRO A 169 7.50 0.84 6.44
C PRO A 169 7.57 0.85 4.91
N MET A 170 6.41 1.05 4.27
CA MET A 170 6.31 1.10 2.82
C MET A 170 5.69 2.41 2.34
N LEU A 171 6.31 3.05 1.34
CA LEU A 171 5.62 4.03 0.50
C LEU A 171 4.76 3.24 -0.48
N ARG A 172 3.47 3.10 -0.16
CA ARG A 172 2.55 2.26 -0.92
C ARG A 172 1.85 3.05 -2.01
N GLY A 173 1.63 2.44 -3.17
CA GLY A 173 0.73 2.95 -4.21
C GLY A 173 1.19 4.25 -4.85
N LEU A 174 2.49 4.43 -5.02
CA LEU A 174 3.05 5.55 -5.79
C LEU A 174 2.71 5.41 -7.28
N PRO A 175 2.71 6.50 -8.06
CA PRO A 175 2.70 6.45 -9.51
C PRO A 175 3.83 5.56 -10.04
N VAL A 176 3.60 4.82 -11.13
CA VAL A 176 4.59 3.86 -11.70
C VAL A 176 5.87 4.56 -12.13
N ASP A 177 5.76 5.79 -12.63
CA ASP A 177 6.84 6.65 -13.10
C ASP A 177 7.45 7.52 -11.98
N SER A 178 7.11 7.25 -10.72
CA SER A 178 7.58 8.06 -9.59
C SER A 178 9.11 7.97 -9.45
N PRO A 179 9.84 9.12 -9.47
CA PRO A 179 11.28 9.14 -9.25
C PRO A 179 11.66 8.92 -7.77
N ALA A 180 10.68 8.70 -6.89
CA ALA A 180 10.90 8.54 -5.45
C ALA A 180 11.92 7.44 -5.13
N GLY A 181 11.92 6.35 -5.89
CA GLY A 181 12.85 5.24 -5.72
C GLY A 181 14.30 5.66 -5.96
N SER A 182 14.60 6.25 -7.12
CA SER A 182 15.96 6.71 -7.45
C SER A 182 16.42 7.84 -6.53
N ILE A 183 15.55 8.82 -6.25
CA ILE A 183 15.86 9.94 -5.35
C ILE A 183 16.21 9.45 -3.95
N LEU A 184 15.48 8.45 -3.43
CA LEU A 184 15.76 7.88 -2.12
C LEU A 184 17.12 7.18 -2.08
N VAL A 185 17.43 6.39 -3.11
CA VAL A 185 18.71 5.69 -3.24
C VAL A 185 19.86 6.69 -3.28
N ASP A 186 19.74 7.74 -4.09
CA ASP A 186 20.74 8.80 -4.20
C ASP A 186 20.94 9.52 -2.86
N ALA A 187 19.86 9.80 -2.13
CA ALA A 187 19.91 10.42 -0.81
C ALA A 187 20.65 9.53 0.20
N ILE A 188 20.35 8.24 0.24
CA ILE A 188 21.00 7.28 1.14
C ILE A 188 22.50 7.19 0.84
N MET A 189 22.89 7.16 -0.44
CA MET A 189 24.29 7.08 -0.84
C MET A 189 25.11 8.32 -0.44
N ARG A 190 24.48 9.50 -0.44
CA ARG A 190 25.13 10.74 0.00
C ARG A 190 25.29 10.83 1.51
N THR A 191 24.40 10.19 2.28
CA THR A 191 24.34 10.32 3.74
C THR A 191 25.05 9.17 4.47
N ALA A 192 25.08 7.96 3.90
CA ALA A 192 25.68 6.78 4.54
C ALA A 192 26.40 5.86 3.52
N PRO A 193 27.70 6.09 3.22
CA PRO A 193 28.47 5.22 2.32
C PRO A 193 28.69 3.85 3.00
N GLY A 194 27.83 2.87 2.69
CA GLY A 194 27.87 1.53 3.28
C GLY A 194 26.56 0.76 3.30
N VAL A 195 25.46 1.34 2.83
CA VAL A 195 24.18 0.64 2.63
C VAL A 195 24.32 -0.35 1.47
N ARG A 196 24.08 -1.64 1.73
CA ARG A 196 24.13 -2.68 0.69
C ARG A 196 22.87 -2.60 -0.14
N HIS A 197 23.03 -2.19 -1.39
CA HIS A 197 21.97 -2.22 -2.37
C HIS A 197 21.80 -3.65 -2.87
N ILE A 198 20.66 -4.29 -2.59
CA ILE A 198 20.24 -5.42 -3.41
C ILE A 198 19.41 -4.80 -4.53
N PRO A 199 19.88 -4.80 -5.80
CA PRO A 199 19.08 -4.27 -6.90
C PRO A 199 17.74 -4.96 -6.86
N ALA A 200 16.67 -4.17 -6.97
CA ALA A 200 15.29 -4.62 -6.87
C ALA A 200 15.16 -5.97 -7.55
N ARG A 201 14.94 -7.04 -6.78
CA ARG A 201 14.41 -8.27 -7.38
C ARG A 201 13.05 -7.82 -7.90
N VAL A 202 12.98 -7.56 -9.20
CA VAL A 202 11.74 -7.52 -9.95
C VAL A 202 11.18 -8.92 -9.80
N GLU A 203 10.52 -9.15 -8.67
CA GLU A 203 9.72 -10.33 -8.43
C GLU A 203 8.49 -10.11 -9.30
N LYS A 204 8.68 -10.34 -10.61
CA LYS A 204 7.61 -10.74 -11.51
C LYS A 204 6.86 -11.78 -10.71
N ALA A 205 5.60 -11.48 -10.40
CA ALA A 205 4.74 -12.39 -9.69
C ALA A 205 4.72 -13.69 -10.50
N GLN A 206 5.53 -14.66 -10.10
CA GLN A 206 5.43 -16.02 -10.58
C GLN A 206 4.21 -16.57 -9.85
N ASP A 207 3.10 -16.63 -10.59
CA ASP A 207 2.02 -17.57 -10.32
C ASP A 207 2.66 -18.96 -10.20
N GLY A 208 2.55 -19.52 -9.01
CA GLY A 208 3.17 -20.78 -8.64
C GLY A 208 2.61 -21.18 -7.29
N ILE A 209 1.39 -21.70 -7.30
CA ILE A 209 0.83 -22.46 -6.19
C ILE A 209 1.68 -23.74 -6.10
N ASP A 210 2.82 -23.66 -5.41
CA ASP A 210 3.49 -24.87 -4.93
C ASP A 210 2.75 -25.33 -3.69
N VAL A 211 1.85 -26.28 -3.96
CA VAL A 211 1.24 -27.19 -3.00
C VAL A 211 2.36 -27.75 -2.13
N ALA A 212 2.39 -27.31 -0.87
CA ALA A 212 3.14 -27.96 0.17
C ALA A 212 2.57 -29.39 0.34
N THR A 213 3.20 -30.36 -0.32
CA THR A 213 3.02 -31.77 0.01
C THR A 213 3.65 -31.99 1.38
N GLU A 214 2.77 -32.01 2.36
CA GLU A 214 2.91 -32.50 3.71
C GLU A 214 3.72 -33.82 3.74
N ARG A 215 4.95 -33.75 4.25
CA ARG A 215 5.68 -34.96 4.68
C ARG A 215 5.12 -35.37 6.04
N ALA A 216 4.27 -36.39 6.03
CA ALA A 216 3.96 -37.18 7.21
C ALA A 216 5.21 -37.97 7.66
N PRO A 217 5.51 -38.04 8.96
CA PRO A 217 6.50 -38.97 9.48
C PRO A 217 5.85 -40.35 9.64
N GLN A 218 6.39 -41.38 8.96
CA GLN A 218 6.09 -42.77 9.29
C GLN A 218 7.34 -43.45 9.82
N HIS A 219 7.20 -43.89 11.07
CA HIS A 219 8.01 -44.91 11.71
C HIS A 219 8.01 -46.20 10.89
N VAL A 220 9.17 -46.84 10.77
CA VAL A 220 9.53 -48.22 11.16
C VAL A 220 10.97 -48.47 10.74
#